data_AF-A0A0F9BHP9-F1
#
_entry.id   AF-A0A0F9BHP9-F1
#
_cell.length_a   1.000
_cell.length_b   1.000
_cell.length_c   1.000
_cell.angle_alpha   90.00
_cell.angle_beta   90.00
_cell.angle_gamma   90.00
#
_symmetry.space_group_name_H-M   'P 1'
#
loop_
_entity.id
_entity.type
_entity.pdbx_description
1 polymer ?
#
loop_
_entity_poly.entity_id
_entity_poly.type
_entity_poly.pdbx_seq_one_letter_code
_entity_poly.pdbx_strand_id
1 'polypeptide(L)'
;MLEAIWNLLDEADMVVHYNGRRFDIPMLNRDFLKQGLGPPAPYQQVDLLPIVRHNFRFPSNKLAYIIEELDLGEKLKHDGSKTWRRCMRGEAKAWRVMEKYNRHDVDQTEKLYWRLLPWIHNHPNHGLFQHKLEHVVCTNCGSGNLRSKGWTYTKTQKYRRFKCKDCGTPNRGRHTDLSPEEGKNILTQA
;
A
#
# COMPACT_ATOMS: atom_id res chain seq x y z
N MET A 1 9.13 11.36 21.66
CA MET A 1 7.99 11.05 20.76
C MET A 1 8.44 10.99 19.31
N LEU A 2 9.02 12.07 18.75
CA LEU A 2 9.47 12.08 17.34
C LEU A 2 10.58 11.05 17.06
N GLU A 3 11.55 10.89 17.96
CA GLU A 3 12.55 9.81 17.88
C GLU A 3 11.93 8.40 17.82
N ALA A 4 10.85 8.15 18.57
CA ALA A 4 10.17 6.85 18.52
C ALA A 4 9.51 6.61 17.16
N ILE A 5 8.90 7.64 16.57
CA ILE A 5 8.33 7.55 15.22
C ILE A 5 9.45 7.34 14.19
N TRP A 6 10.58 8.05 14.36
CA TRP A 6 11.75 7.88 13.51
C TRP A 6 12.27 6.45 13.54
N ASN A 7 12.46 5.88 14.73
CA ASN A 7 12.91 4.49 14.92
C ASN A 7 11.95 3.48 14.26
N LEU A 8 10.64 3.68 14.39
CA LEU A 8 9.64 2.82 13.74
C LEU A 8 9.71 2.88 12.21
N LEU A 9 10.03 4.05 11.64
CA LEU A 9 10.23 4.17 10.19
C LEU A 9 11.57 3.59 9.75
N ASP A 10 12.60 3.69 10.60
CA ASP A 10 13.95 3.19 10.34
C ASP A 10 14.01 1.66 10.29
N GLU A 11 13.20 0.98 11.11
CA GLU A 11 13.12 -0.49 11.11
C GLU A 11 12.13 -1.07 10.08
N ALA A 12 11.28 -0.24 9.46
CA ALA A 12 10.22 -0.71 8.59
C ALA A 12 10.72 -1.06 7.18
N ASP A 13 10.40 -2.25 6.68
CA ASP A 13 10.56 -2.56 5.25
C ASP A 13 9.53 -1.82 4.38
N MET A 14 8.32 -1.65 4.91
CA MET A 14 7.18 -1.07 4.23
C MET A 14 6.26 -0.32 5.19
N VAL A 15 5.78 0.86 4.76
CA VAL A 15 4.79 1.66 5.49
C VAL A 15 3.53 1.83 4.62
N VAL A 16 2.39 1.40 5.17
CA VAL A 16 1.08 1.52 4.54
C VAL A 16 0.35 2.73 5.12
N HIS A 17 -0.26 3.54 4.26
CA HIS A 17 -0.99 4.73 4.70
C HIS A 17 -2.08 5.14 3.71
N TYR A 18 -2.90 6.12 4.12
CA TYR A 18 -3.92 6.73 3.28
C TYR A 18 -3.60 8.22 3.09
N ASN A 19 -3.04 8.59 1.93
CA ASN A 19 -2.52 9.93 1.61
C ASN A 19 -1.19 10.32 2.29
N GLY A 20 -0.47 9.37 2.88
CA GLY A 20 0.76 9.66 3.63
C GLY A 20 1.94 10.10 2.78
N ARG A 21 2.00 9.74 1.50
CA ARG A 21 3.07 10.20 0.59
C ARG A 21 3.04 11.71 0.40
N ARG A 22 1.85 12.31 0.48
CA ARG A 22 1.63 13.75 0.28
C ARG A 22 1.44 14.51 1.58
N PHE A 23 1.22 13.83 2.69
CA PHE A 23 0.86 14.45 3.96
C PHE A 23 1.77 13.99 5.11
N ASP A 24 1.57 12.78 5.63
CA ASP A 24 2.23 12.29 6.84
C ASP A 24 3.75 12.26 6.70
N ILE A 25 4.29 11.65 5.64
CA ILE A 25 5.74 11.50 5.45
C ILE A 25 6.42 12.88 5.26
N PRO A 26 5.94 13.79 4.39
CA PRO A 26 6.50 15.14 4.31
C PRO A 26 6.44 15.92 5.63
N MET A 27 5.36 15.76 6.42
CA MET A 27 5.22 16.43 7.71
C MET A 27 6.25 15.90 8.72
N LEU A 28 6.38 14.58 8.82
CA LEU A 28 7.37 13.93 9.67
C LEU A 28 8.78 14.32 9.28
N ASN A 29 9.13 14.28 7.98
CA ASN A 29 10.46 14.66 7.50
C ASN A 29 10.81 16.12 7.86
N ARG A 30 9.85 17.05 7.76
CA ARG A 30 10.05 18.42 8.21
C ARG A 30 10.34 18.48 9.71
N ASP A 31 9.61 17.71 10.51
CA ASP A 31 9.76 17.75 11.96
C ASP A 31 11.04 17.03 12.42
N PHE A 32 11.47 15.97 11.74
CA PHE A 32 12.78 15.34 11.88
C PHE A 32 13.90 16.34 11.59
N LEU A 33 13.81 17.04 10.45
CA LEU A 33 14.79 18.07 10.06
C LEU A 33 14.91 19.17 11.13
N LYS A 34 13.78 19.64 11.67
CA LYS A 34 13.77 20.65 12.75
C LYS A 34 14.40 20.16 14.05
N GLN A 35 14.41 18.86 14.31
CA GLN A 35 15.04 18.26 15.48
C GLN A 35 16.48 17.81 15.23
N GLY A 36 17.04 18.07 14.05
CA GLY A 36 18.39 17.62 13.69
C GLY A 36 18.50 16.11 13.45
N LEU A 37 17.36 15.44 13.26
CA LEU A 37 17.33 14.03 12.85
C LEU A 37 17.52 13.94 11.33
N GLY A 38 18.34 13.00 10.89
CA GLY A 38 18.48 12.64 9.47
C GLY A 38 17.23 11.92 8.94
N PRO A 39 17.18 11.57 7.64
CA PRO A 39 16.15 10.66 7.15
C PRO A 39 16.33 9.26 7.81
N PRO A 40 15.23 8.55 8.11
CA PRO A 40 15.30 7.13 8.45
C PRO A 40 15.81 6.30 7.27
N ALA A 41 16.12 5.03 7.51
CA ALA A 41 16.47 4.07 6.48
C ALA A 41 15.40 4.02 5.36
N PRO A 42 15.79 3.72 4.10
CA PRO A 42 14.84 3.65 3.00
C PRO A 42 13.82 2.53 3.20
N TYR A 43 12.54 2.91 3.25
CA TYR A 43 11.41 1.98 3.30
C TYR A 43 10.49 2.12 2.08
N GLN A 44 9.76 1.06 1.76
CA GLN A 44 8.75 1.11 0.72
C GLN A 44 7.46 1.77 1.23
N GLN A 45 6.76 2.49 0.37
CA GLN A 45 5.49 3.12 0.76
C GLN A 45 4.33 2.58 -0.05
N VAL A 46 3.25 2.18 0.61
CA VAL A 46 1.98 1.80 -0.04
C VAL A 46 0.91 2.80 0.34
N ASP A 47 0.63 3.74 -0.57
CA ASP A 47 -0.41 4.75 -0.38
C ASP A 47 -1.71 4.30 -1.04
N LEU A 48 -2.74 4.07 -0.22
CA LEU A 48 -4.03 3.57 -0.69
C LEU A 48 -4.85 4.63 -1.44
N LEU A 49 -4.66 5.92 -1.19
CA LEU A 49 -5.49 6.94 -1.83
C LEU A 49 -5.25 7.05 -3.35
N PRO A 50 -4.00 7.09 -3.86
CA PRO A 50 -3.75 6.98 -5.30
C PRO A 50 -4.28 5.68 -5.92
N ILE A 51 -4.18 4.56 -5.20
CA ILE A 51 -4.69 3.26 -5.68
C ILE A 51 -6.21 3.35 -5.85
N VAL A 52 -6.92 3.91 -4.87
CA VAL A 52 -8.37 4.11 -4.93
C VAL A 52 -8.75 4.99 -6.12
N ARG A 53 -8.10 6.15 -6.27
CA ARG A 53 -8.38 7.12 -7.34
C ARG A 53 -8.10 6.60 -8.75
N HIS A 54 -7.08 5.76 -8.89
CA HIS A 54 -6.67 5.25 -10.20
C HIS A 54 -7.56 4.09 -10.67
N ASN A 55 -7.93 3.20 -9.75
CA ASN A 55 -8.65 1.97 -10.10
C ASN A 55 -10.17 2.11 -10.02
N PHE A 56 -10.68 3.05 -9.22
CA PHE A 56 -12.11 3.14 -8.92
C PHE A 56 -12.65 4.56 -9.06
N ARG A 57 -13.94 4.67 -9.38
CA ARG A 57 -14.65 5.94 -9.55
C ARG A 57 -15.70 6.12 -8.45
N PHE A 58 -15.25 6.20 -7.20
CA PHE A 58 -16.13 6.47 -6.06
C PHE A 58 -16.60 7.94 -6.03
N PRO A 59 -17.80 8.24 -5.52
CA PRO A 59 -18.27 9.61 -5.33
C PRO A 59 -17.37 10.45 -4.41
N SER A 60 -16.73 9.82 -3.43
CA SER A 60 -15.72 10.44 -2.57
C SER A 60 -14.55 9.51 -2.35
N ASN A 61 -13.35 10.08 -2.28
CA ASN A 61 -12.11 9.36 -1.96
C ASN A 61 -11.65 9.62 -0.51
N LYS A 62 -12.60 9.86 0.40
CA LYS A 62 -12.30 9.95 1.83
C LYS A 62 -12.27 8.53 2.40
N LEU A 63 -11.30 8.22 3.26
CA LEU A 63 -11.18 6.88 3.87
C LEU A 63 -12.53 6.40 4.44
N ALA A 64 -13.17 7.20 5.30
CA ALA A 64 -14.46 6.85 5.90
C ALA A 64 -15.56 6.54 4.86
N TYR A 65 -15.59 7.25 3.73
CA TYR A 65 -16.56 6.98 2.65
C TYR A 65 -16.26 5.63 1.99
N ILE A 66 -14.99 5.35 1.68
CA ILE A 66 -14.58 4.10 1.03
C ILE A 66 -14.83 2.89 1.94
N ILE A 67 -14.57 3.02 3.24
CA ILE A 67 -14.82 1.98 4.24
C ILE A 67 -16.31 1.64 4.32
N GLU A 68 -17.16 2.67 4.35
CA GLU A 68 -18.63 2.53 4.39
C GLU A 68 -19.14 1.88 3.10
N GLU A 69 -18.71 2.35 1.93
CA GLU A 69 -19.12 1.83 0.63
C GLU A 69 -18.71 0.36 0.41
N LEU A 70 -17.59 -0.07 1.00
CA LEU A 70 -17.05 -1.44 0.87
C LEU A 70 -17.48 -2.38 1.99
N ASP A 71 -18.31 -1.90 2.93
CA ASP A 71 -18.78 -2.63 4.12
C ASP A 71 -17.61 -3.24 4.93
N LEU A 72 -16.58 -2.43 5.19
CA LEU A 72 -15.35 -2.87 5.87
C LEU A 72 -15.30 -2.53 7.36
N GLY A 73 -16.22 -1.70 7.85
CA GLY A 73 -16.23 -1.32 9.25
C GLY A 73 -17.26 -0.26 9.60
N GLU A 74 -17.40 -0.06 10.91
CA GLU A 74 -18.38 0.87 11.45
C GLU A 74 -17.92 2.33 11.30
N LYS A 75 -18.91 3.19 11.04
CA LYS A 75 -18.74 4.64 10.96
C LYS A 75 -18.64 5.24 12.35
N LEU A 76 -17.43 5.55 12.78
CA LEU A 76 -17.21 6.39 13.95
C LEU A 76 -17.57 7.84 13.61
N LYS A 77 -18.67 8.36 14.16
CA LYS A 77 -19.06 9.76 14.02
C LYS A 77 -18.07 10.65 14.75
N HIS A 78 -17.22 11.38 14.03
CA HIS A 78 -16.33 12.38 14.61
C HIS A 78 -16.90 13.81 14.44
N ASP A 79 -16.73 14.67 15.46
CA ASP A 79 -17.07 16.10 15.37
C ASP A 79 -16.07 16.92 14.52
N GLY A 80 -15.11 16.24 13.88
CA GLY A 80 -14.17 16.82 12.92
C GLY A 80 -13.33 17.95 13.53
N SER A 81 -13.38 19.13 12.91
CA SER A 81 -12.58 20.30 13.29
C SER A 81 -12.83 20.79 14.72
N LYS A 82 -14.00 20.48 15.30
CA LYS A 82 -14.31 20.82 16.70
C LYS A 82 -13.42 20.06 17.67
N THR A 83 -13.23 18.75 17.47
CA THR A 83 -12.37 17.92 18.34
C THR A 83 -10.93 18.41 18.29
N TRP A 84 -10.43 18.77 17.09
CA TRP A 84 -9.07 19.27 16.93
C TRP A 84 -8.84 20.59 17.69
N ARG A 85 -9.74 21.57 17.57
CA ARG A 85 -9.64 22.82 18.34
C ARG A 85 -9.64 22.59 19.85
N ARG A 86 -10.43 21.63 20.33
CA ARG A 86 -10.46 21.26 21.75
C ARG A 86 -9.14 20.64 22.22
N CYS A 87 -8.51 19.82 21.38
CA CYS A 87 -7.16 19.30 21.64
C CYS A 87 -6.14 20.45 21.77
N MET A 88 -6.20 21.43 20.87
CA MET A 88 -5.33 22.62 20.91
C MET A 88 -5.53 23.49 22.15
N ARG A 89 -6.70 23.42 22.80
CA ARG A 89 -6.97 24.07 24.10
C ARG A 89 -6.48 23.26 25.31
N GLY A 90 -5.84 22.11 25.10
CA GLY A 90 -5.35 21.26 26.18
C GLY A 90 -6.43 20.40 26.87
N GLU A 91 -7.60 20.23 26.25
CA GLU A 91 -8.66 19.43 26.86
C GLU A 91 -8.33 17.92 26.82
N ALA A 92 -8.01 17.33 27.97
CA ALA A 92 -7.65 15.91 28.07
C ALA A 92 -8.72 14.95 27.51
N LYS A 93 -10.01 15.28 27.68
CA LYS A 93 -11.11 14.47 27.10
C LYS A 93 -11.09 14.50 25.56
N ALA A 94 -10.74 15.63 24.95
CA ALA A 94 -10.66 15.73 23.51
C ALA A 94 -9.48 14.93 22.95
N TRP A 95 -8.33 14.93 23.65
CA TRP A 95 -7.18 14.11 23.29
C TRP A 95 -7.47 12.61 23.31
N ARG A 96 -8.16 12.11 24.35
CA ARG A 96 -8.59 10.68 24.40
C ARG A 96 -9.51 10.31 23.25
N VAL A 97 -10.41 11.23 22.88
CA VAL A 97 -11.32 11.04 21.74
C VAL A 97 -10.54 11.05 20.42
N MET A 98 -9.57 11.96 20.25
CA MET A 98 -8.71 12.02 19.08
C MET A 98 -7.86 10.77 18.93
N GLU A 99 -7.26 10.28 20.02
CA GLU A 99 -6.50 9.03 20.03
C GLU A 99 -7.35 7.85 19.57
N LYS A 100 -8.58 7.73 20.08
CA LYS A 100 -9.53 6.68 19.66
C LYS A 100 -9.82 6.73 18.16
N TYR A 101 -10.02 7.93 17.60
CA TYR A 101 -10.24 8.08 16.16
C TYR A 101 -9.00 7.71 15.35
N ASN A 102 -7.81 8.17 15.77
CA ASN A 102 -6.57 7.86 15.05
C ASN A 102 -6.29 6.35 15.04
N ARG A 103 -6.52 5.65 16.16
CA ARG A 103 -6.38 4.18 16.22
C ARG A 103 -7.37 3.50 15.28
N HIS A 104 -8.63 3.94 15.29
CA HIS A 104 -9.64 3.39 14.37
C HIS A 104 -9.27 3.61 12.90
N ASP A 105 -8.77 4.78 12.52
CA ASP A 105 -8.36 5.05 11.14
C ASP A 105 -7.19 4.15 10.69
N VAL A 106 -6.26 3.82 11.61
CA VAL A 106 -5.21 2.83 11.35
C VAL A 106 -5.80 1.44 11.09
N ASP A 107 -6.70 0.97 11.96
CA ASP A 107 -7.38 -0.33 11.80
C ASP A 107 -8.17 -0.41 10.48
N GLN A 108 -8.87 0.67 10.13
CA GLN A 108 -9.61 0.76 8.86
C GLN A 108 -8.67 0.75 7.65
N THR A 109 -7.53 1.43 7.75
CA THR A 109 -6.52 1.46 6.69
C THR A 109 -5.96 0.06 6.44
N GLU A 110 -5.72 -0.72 7.49
CA GLU A 110 -5.27 -2.12 7.36
C GLU A 110 -6.33 -2.98 6.66
N LYS A 111 -7.60 -2.92 7.09
CA LYS A 111 -8.70 -3.66 6.44
C LYS A 111 -8.83 -3.31 4.97
N LEU A 112 -8.72 -2.02 4.64
CA LEU A 112 -8.77 -1.54 3.28
C LEU A 112 -7.56 -2.03 2.47
N TYR A 113 -6.35 -2.02 3.05
CA TYR A 113 -5.15 -2.55 2.42
C TYR A 113 -5.36 -4.00 1.97
N TRP A 114 -5.85 -4.88 2.85
CA TRP A 114 -6.11 -6.27 2.50
C TRP A 114 -7.17 -6.41 1.41
N ARG A 115 -8.26 -5.63 1.47
CA ARG A 115 -9.30 -5.63 0.43
C ARG A 115 -8.76 -5.15 -0.92
N LEU A 116 -7.86 -4.18 -0.91
CA LEU A 116 -7.28 -3.59 -2.12
C LEU A 116 -6.01 -4.29 -2.61
N LEU A 117 -5.45 -5.24 -1.86
CA LEU A 117 -4.16 -5.86 -2.14
C LEU A 117 -3.98 -6.34 -3.60
N PRO A 118 -4.99 -6.90 -4.28
CA PRO A 118 -4.88 -7.32 -5.69
C PRO A 118 -4.80 -6.18 -6.71
N TRP A 119 -5.20 -4.99 -6.30
CA TRP A 119 -5.25 -3.76 -7.10
C TRP A 119 -3.99 -2.90 -6.92
N ILE A 120 -3.06 -3.33 -6.06
CA ILE A 120 -1.79 -2.64 -5.79
C ILE A 120 -0.73 -3.12 -6.79
N HIS A 121 -0.65 -2.47 -7.95
CA HIS A 121 0.25 -2.88 -9.04
C HIS A 121 1.74 -2.75 -8.71
N ASN A 122 2.12 -1.76 -7.89
CA ASN A 122 3.51 -1.51 -7.47
C ASN A 122 3.71 -1.88 -6.00
N HIS A 123 3.15 -3.00 -5.56
CA HIS A 123 3.38 -3.52 -4.22
C HIS A 123 4.84 -3.98 -4.08
N PRO A 124 5.50 -3.75 -2.91
CA PRO A 124 6.78 -4.37 -2.62
C PRO A 124 6.74 -5.88 -2.85
N ASN A 125 7.63 -6.40 -3.68
CA ASN A 125 7.56 -7.79 -4.08
C ASN A 125 7.98 -8.68 -2.91
N HIS A 126 7.04 -9.40 -2.30
CA HIS A 126 7.32 -10.30 -1.17
C HIS A 126 8.45 -11.30 -1.44
N GLY A 127 8.62 -11.74 -2.69
CA GLY A 127 9.71 -12.66 -3.04
C GLY A 127 11.12 -12.07 -2.87
N LEU A 128 11.26 -10.75 -2.77
CA LEU A 128 12.53 -10.06 -2.50
C LEU A 128 12.83 -9.89 -1.01
N PHE A 129 11.81 -9.99 -0.15
CA PHE A 129 11.92 -9.81 1.29
C PHE A 129 11.92 -11.15 2.05
N GLN A 130 12.04 -12.27 1.34
CA GLN A 130 12.21 -13.59 1.94
C GLN A 130 13.70 -13.95 2.04
N HIS A 131 14.15 -14.45 3.19
CA HIS A 131 15.54 -14.88 3.39
C HIS A 131 16.00 -15.94 2.39
N LYS A 132 15.10 -16.84 1.98
CA LYS A 132 15.35 -17.85 0.96
C LYS A 132 14.08 -18.11 0.15
N LEU A 133 14.14 -17.83 -1.15
CA LEU A 133 13.03 -18.07 -2.06
C LEU A 133 13.22 -19.42 -2.77
N GLU A 134 12.51 -20.45 -2.31
CA GLU A 134 12.62 -21.81 -2.88
C GLU A 134 11.59 -22.08 -3.98
N HIS A 135 10.51 -21.29 -4.03
CA HIS A 135 9.42 -21.45 -4.98
C HIS A 135 8.86 -20.09 -5.40
N VAL A 136 8.12 -20.06 -6.50
CA VAL A 136 7.46 -18.83 -6.96
C VAL A 136 6.33 -18.46 -6.00
N VAL A 137 6.33 -17.21 -5.56
CA VAL A 137 5.31 -16.65 -4.66
C VAL A 137 4.58 -15.48 -5.29
N CYS A 138 3.39 -15.16 -4.79
CA CYS A 138 2.69 -13.95 -5.15
C CYS A 138 3.50 -12.71 -4.72
N THR A 139 3.64 -11.74 -5.62
CA THR A 139 4.33 -10.48 -5.33
C THR A 139 3.69 -9.67 -4.21
N ASN A 140 2.37 -9.81 -4.00
CA ASN A 140 1.62 -8.94 -3.10
C ASN A 140 1.30 -9.56 -1.74
N CYS A 141 1.16 -10.89 -1.62
CA CYS A 141 0.89 -11.53 -0.34
C CYS A 141 1.90 -12.61 0.05
N GLY A 142 2.89 -12.90 -0.79
CA GLY A 142 3.89 -13.93 -0.51
C GLY A 142 3.39 -15.38 -0.57
N SER A 143 2.12 -15.63 -0.87
CA SER A 143 1.59 -17.00 -0.99
C SER A 143 2.14 -17.75 -2.21
N GLY A 144 2.50 -19.02 -2.01
CA GLY A 144 2.83 -19.98 -3.07
C GLY A 144 1.60 -20.59 -3.77
N ASN A 145 0.37 -20.31 -3.32
CA ASN A 145 -0.86 -20.86 -3.89
C ASN A 145 -1.24 -20.16 -5.21
N LEU A 146 -0.43 -20.41 -6.24
CA LEU A 146 -0.53 -19.81 -7.55
C LEU A 146 -1.11 -20.79 -8.56
N ARG A 147 -2.10 -20.34 -9.33
CA ARG A 147 -2.54 -21.03 -10.55
C ARG A 147 -1.81 -20.46 -11.75
N SER A 148 -0.94 -21.26 -12.38
CA SER A 148 -0.33 -20.92 -13.66
C SER A 148 -1.28 -21.28 -14.81
N LYS A 149 -1.80 -20.29 -15.55
CA LYS A 149 -2.62 -20.54 -16.75
C LYS A 149 -2.56 -19.38 -17.76
N GLY A 150 -2.11 -19.72 -18.96
CA GLY A 150 -2.01 -18.80 -20.10
C GLY A 150 -0.79 -17.88 -20.02
N TRP A 151 -0.80 -16.86 -20.87
CA TRP A 151 0.30 -15.93 -21.05
C TRP A 151 -0.20 -14.48 -20.96
N THR A 152 0.71 -13.59 -20.59
CA THR A 152 0.56 -12.15 -20.77
C THR A 152 1.62 -11.67 -21.76
N TYR A 153 1.32 -10.62 -22.50
CA TYR A 153 2.15 -10.14 -23.59
C TYR A 153 2.47 -8.67 -23.37
N THR A 154 3.69 -8.27 -23.67
CA THR A 154 4.04 -6.88 -23.94
C THR A 154 4.12 -6.68 -25.45
N LYS A 155 4.52 -5.49 -25.91
CA LYS A 155 4.70 -5.23 -27.35
C LYS A 155 5.65 -6.24 -28.02
N THR A 156 6.63 -6.77 -27.29
CA THR A 156 7.70 -7.59 -27.86
C THR A 156 7.99 -8.89 -27.13
N GLN A 157 7.28 -9.21 -26.04
CA GLN A 157 7.61 -10.34 -25.17
C GLN A 157 6.37 -11.11 -24.71
N LYS A 158 6.54 -12.40 -24.40
CA LYS A 158 5.51 -13.31 -23.90
C LYS A 158 5.94 -13.83 -22.54
N TYR A 159 5.09 -13.71 -21.52
CA TYR A 159 5.42 -14.12 -20.16
C TYR A 159 4.38 -15.09 -19.63
N ARG A 160 4.82 -16.07 -18.84
CA ARG A 160 3.90 -16.93 -18.09
C ARG A 160 3.04 -16.10 -17.12
N ARG A 161 1.73 -16.34 -17.10
CA ARG A 161 0.79 -15.66 -16.20
C ARG A 161 0.37 -16.57 -15.05
N PHE A 162 0.29 -15.99 -13.86
CA PHE A 162 -0.16 -16.63 -12.64
C PHE A 162 -1.32 -15.84 -12.01
N LYS A 163 -2.22 -16.54 -11.33
CA LYS A 163 -3.25 -15.93 -10.48
C LYS A 163 -3.09 -16.50 -9.08
N CYS A 164 -2.88 -15.64 -8.10
CA CYS A 164 -2.89 -16.07 -6.70
C CYS A 164 -4.31 -16.46 -6.31
N LYS A 165 -4.47 -17.61 -5.64
CA LYS A 165 -5.76 -18.08 -5.16
C LYS A 165 -6.14 -17.51 -3.79
N ASP A 166 -5.18 -16.99 -3.05
CA ASP A 166 -5.42 -16.48 -1.69
C ASP A 166 -5.84 -15.02 -1.72
N CYS A 167 -5.01 -14.13 -2.28
CA CYS A 167 -5.37 -12.71 -2.40
C CYS A 167 -6.07 -12.39 -3.72
N GLY A 168 -5.87 -13.18 -4.79
CA GLY A 168 -6.41 -12.87 -6.10
C GLY A 168 -5.53 -11.96 -6.97
N THR A 169 -4.31 -11.58 -6.55
CA THR A 169 -3.42 -10.78 -7.39
C THR A 169 -3.06 -11.53 -8.69
N PRO A 170 -3.22 -10.91 -9.87
CA PRO A 170 -2.62 -11.41 -11.10
C PRO A 170 -1.11 -11.14 -11.10
N ASN A 171 -0.31 -12.17 -11.34
CA ASN A 171 1.16 -12.09 -11.38
C ASN A 171 1.65 -12.52 -12.77
N ARG A 172 2.88 -12.12 -13.13
CA ARG A 172 3.58 -12.63 -14.32
C ARG A 172 5.01 -13.02 -13.99
N GLY A 173 5.54 -14.00 -14.72
CA GLY A 173 6.96 -14.34 -14.66
C GLY A 173 7.84 -13.17 -15.10
N ARG A 174 9.07 -13.11 -14.57
CA ARG A 174 10.07 -12.11 -14.96
C ARG A 174 10.72 -12.43 -16.30
N HIS A 175 10.94 -13.72 -16.57
CA HIS A 175 11.58 -14.19 -17.79
C HIS A 175 10.56 -14.45 -18.90
N THR A 176 10.95 -14.14 -20.13
CA THR A 176 10.13 -14.40 -21.31
C THR A 176 10.07 -15.90 -21.59
N ASP A 177 8.91 -16.36 -22.04
CA ASP A 177 8.65 -17.70 -22.55
C ASP A 177 8.89 -17.78 -24.07
N LEU A 178 9.33 -16.68 -24.73
CA LEU A 178 9.74 -16.72 -26.14
C LEU A 178 11.10 -17.40 -26.27
N SER A 179 11.24 -18.23 -27.30
CA SER A 179 12.57 -18.68 -27.73
C SER A 179 13.32 -17.53 -28.43
N PRO A 180 14.66 -17.57 -28.48
CA PRO A 180 15.46 -16.62 -29.26
C PRO A 180 15.05 -16.53 -30.74
N GLU A 181 14.63 -17.64 -31.34
CA GLU A 181 14.17 -17.73 -32.73
C GLU A 181 12.80 -17.08 -32.91
N GLU A 182 11.86 -17.36 -32.00
CA GLU A 182 10.54 -16.69 -31.99
C GLU A 182 10.72 -15.17 -31.84
N GLY A 183 11.62 -14.74 -30.93
CA GLY A 183 11.89 -13.34 -30.65
C GLY A 183 12.38 -12.54 -31.86
N LYS A 184 13.17 -13.15 -32.76
CA LYS A 184 13.64 -12.50 -34.00
C LYS A 184 12.50 -12.15 -34.97
N ASN A 185 11.37 -12.86 -34.88
CA ASN A 185 10.21 -12.67 -35.74
C ASN A 185 9.18 -11.70 -35.14
N ILE A 186 9.43 -11.13 -33.95
CA ILE A 186 8.54 -10.16 -33.32
C ILE A 186 8.88 -8.75 -33.77
N LEU A 187 7.98 -8.13 -34.52
CA LEU A 187 8.09 -6.75 -34.95
C LEU A 187 7.30 -5.82 -34.01
N THR A 188 7.77 -4.58 -33.84
CA THR A 188 7.02 -3.49 -33.18
C THR A 188 6.85 -2.34 -34.17
N GLN A 189 5.76 -1.59 -34.04
CA GLN A 189 5.58 -0.34 -34.77
C GLN A 189 6.71 0.65 -34.40
N ALA A 190 7.26 1.33 -35.40
CA ALA A 190 8.26 2.40 -35.27
C ALA A 190 7.62 3.71 -34.80
#